data_AF-A0AAF0XSI5-F1
#
_entry.id   AF-A0AAF0XSI5-F1
#
_cell.length_a   1.000
_cell.length_b   1.000
_cell.length_c   1.000
_cell.angle_alpha   90.00
_cell.angle_beta   90.00
_cell.angle_gamma   90.00
#
_symmetry.space_group_name_H-M   'P 1'
#
loop_
_entity.id
_entity.type
_entity.pdbx_description
1 polymer ?
#
loop_
_entity_poly.entity_id
_entity_poly.type
_entity_poly.pdbx_seq_one_letter_code
_entity_poly.pdbx_strand_id
1 'polypeptide(L)'
;MARAGLGYVVEVPESELKHCVAKYIDTGTAETHRLYLARRTVLEMLRDRGYGVDDGEIEMSLAEFRTKFGESLSQNLLDRLRFSASRVSSPSQKVLVVFCGTDEIRKQAMSTLLLQFSHDGSRPRIILVLQNKMNSHARKLAAESSFQIETFLITDLLVNITKHLLLPKHEILTPQEQQDLLKKLDVKPSQMPRILETDAIVKYYGLEKGQILKVTYEGPSSTGPFVTYRCVM
;
A
#
# COMPACT_ATOMS: atom_id res chain seq x y z
N MET A 1 -25.15 39.39 -43.48
CA MET A 1 -25.87 38.83 -42.31
C MET A 1 -25.65 37.33 -42.29
N ALA A 2 -24.72 36.83 -41.47
CA ALA A 2 -24.49 35.39 -41.30
C ALA A 2 -25.28 34.90 -40.08
N ARG A 3 -26.15 33.91 -40.27
CA ARG A 3 -26.88 33.24 -39.18
C ARG A 3 -26.03 32.08 -38.66
N ALA A 4 -25.62 32.15 -37.40
CA ALA A 4 -24.97 31.08 -36.68
C ALA A 4 -25.93 29.88 -36.51
N GLY A 5 -25.48 28.69 -36.92
CA GLY A 5 -26.18 27.45 -36.66
C GLY A 5 -26.12 27.11 -35.17
N LEU A 6 -27.29 27.11 -34.52
CA LEU A 6 -27.48 26.52 -33.19
C LEU A 6 -27.21 25.02 -33.31
N GLY A 7 -26.06 24.57 -32.78
CA GLY A 7 -25.79 23.16 -32.59
C GLY A 7 -26.82 22.60 -31.60
N TYR A 8 -27.72 21.75 -32.10
CA TYR A 8 -28.62 20.99 -31.25
C TYR A 8 -27.77 20.04 -30.39
N VAL A 9 -27.76 20.26 -29.08
CA VAL A 9 -27.37 19.23 -28.12
C VAL A 9 -28.51 18.22 -28.11
N VAL A 10 -28.31 17.07 -28.75
CA VAL A 10 -29.28 15.98 -28.70
C VAL A 10 -29.20 15.38 -27.30
N GLU A 11 -30.24 15.58 -26.50
CA GLU A 11 -30.41 14.85 -25.24
C GLU A 11 -30.66 13.38 -25.57
N VAL A 12 -29.67 12.53 -25.31
CA VAL A 12 -29.76 11.08 -25.51
C VAL A 12 -30.55 10.48 -24.34
N PRO A 13 -31.61 9.70 -24.59
CA PRO A 13 -32.43 9.11 -23.53
C PRO A 13 -31.62 8.14 -22.65
N GLU A 14 -31.87 8.14 -21.33
CA GLU A 14 -31.15 7.34 -20.32
C GLU A 14 -31.12 5.82 -20.62
N SER A 15 -32.05 5.31 -21.42
CA SER A 15 -32.08 3.92 -21.85
C SER A 15 -30.93 3.52 -22.78
N GLU A 16 -30.39 4.46 -23.56
CA GLU A 16 -29.26 4.22 -24.48
C GLU A 16 -27.89 4.35 -23.79
N LEU A 17 -27.81 5.03 -22.63
CA LEU A 17 -26.59 5.10 -21.84
C LEU A 17 -26.15 3.74 -21.26
N LYS A 18 -27.06 2.76 -21.19
CA LYS A 18 -26.80 1.45 -20.58
C LYS A 18 -25.73 0.63 -21.32
N HIS A 19 -25.46 0.93 -22.60
CA HIS A 19 -24.49 0.25 -23.45
C HIS A 19 -23.35 1.16 -23.94
N CYS A 20 -23.28 2.40 -23.43
CA CYS A 20 -22.36 3.41 -23.92
C CYS A 20 -21.14 3.57 -23.01
N VAL A 21 -20.00 4.00 -23.56
CA VAL A 21 -18.75 4.27 -22.79
C VAL A 21 -19.00 5.24 -21.63
N ALA A 22 -20.04 6.07 -21.74
CA ALA A 22 -20.55 6.94 -20.68
C ALA A 22 -20.79 6.24 -19.34
N LYS A 23 -21.16 4.96 -19.31
CA LYS A 23 -21.33 4.20 -18.05
C LYS A 23 -20.01 3.94 -17.31
N TYR A 24 -18.88 3.96 -18.03
CA TYR A 24 -17.54 3.84 -17.46
C TYR A 24 -16.92 5.20 -17.13
N ILE A 25 -17.61 6.31 -17.43
CA ILE A 25 -17.14 7.64 -17.07
C ILE A 25 -17.36 7.80 -15.57
N ASP A 26 -16.24 7.82 -14.86
CA ASP A 26 -16.20 8.21 -13.46
C ASP A 26 -16.62 9.68 -13.31
N THR A 27 -17.75 9.92 -12.65
CA THR A 27 -18.29 11.27 -12.40
C THR A 27 -17.74 11.94 -11.14
N GLY A 28 -16.99 11.21 -10.31
CA GLY A 28 -16.44 11.77 -9.08
C GLY A 28 -15.04 12.33 -9.22
N THR A 29 -14.49 12.79 -8.10
CA THR A 29 -13.19 13.47 -8.09
C THR A 29 -12.02 12.49 -8.32
N ALA A 30 -11.01 12.91 -9.08
CA ALA A 30 -9.79 12.14 -9.29
C ALA A 30 -9.07 11.79 -7.98
N GLU A 31 -9.20 12.65 -6.96
CA GLU A 31 -8.58 12.43 -5.65
C GLU A 31 -9.26 11.30 -4.86
N THR A 32 -10.59 11.22 -4.85
CA THR A 32 -11.29 10.08 -4.22
C THR A 32 -10.95 8.77 -4.91
N HIS A 33 -10.75 8.79 -6.23
CA HIS A 33 -10.30 7.62 -6.96
C HIS A 33 -8.88 7.18 -6.55
N ARG A 34 -7.95 8.12 -6.36
CA ARG A 34 -6.60 7.79 -5.86
C ARG A 34 -6.63 7.20 -4.45
N LEU A 35 -7.43 7.77 -3.55
CA LEU A 35 -7.59 7.25 -2.19
C LEU A 35 -8.22 5.86 -2.18
N TYR A 36 -9.21 5.62 -3.04
CA TYR A 36 -9.80 4.31 -3.26
C TYR A 36 -8.75 3.27 -3.67
N LEU A 37 -7.98 3.56 -4.73
CA LEU A 37 -6.94 2.66 -5.23
C LEU A 37 -5.87 2.38 -4.16
N ALA A 38 -5.38 3.44 -3.51
CA ALA A 38 -4.38 3.32 -2.47
C ALA A 38 -4.89 2.50 -1.27
N ARG A 39 -6.13 2.73 -0.82
CA ARG A 39 -6.74 1.94 0.26
C ARG A 39 -6.86 0.47 -0.12
N ARG A 40 -7.32 0.18 -1.35
CA ARG A 40 -7.41 -1.21 -1.83
C ARG A 40 -6.05 -1.88 -1.86
N THR A 41 -5.02 -1.23 -2.39
CA THR A 41 -3.66 -1.76 -2.42
C THR A 41 -3.10 -1.99 -1.01
N VAL A 42 -3.38 -1.10 -0.05
CA VAL A 42 -2.95 -1.30 1.34
C VAL A 42 -3.66 -2.48 1.98
N LEU A 43 -4.96 -2.67 1.74
CA LEU A 43 -5.69 -3.84 2.22
C LEU A 43 -5.13 -5.15 1.64
N GLU A 44 -4.86 -5.18 0.34
CA GLU A 44 -4.20 -6.32 -0.32
C GLU A 44 -2.81 -6.57 0.29
N MET A 45 -2.01 -5.52 0.49
CA MET A 45 -0.70 -5.61 1.13
C MET A 45 -0.76 -6.16 2.56
N LEU A 46 -1.74 -5.72 3.36
CA LEU A 46 -1.92 -6.24 4.71
C LEU A 46 -2.34 -7.72 4.70
N ARG A 47 -3.20 -8.14 3.78
CA ARG A 47 -3.55 -9.55 3.60
C ARG A 47 -2.31 -10.38 3.24
N ASP A 48 -1.50 -9.92 2.29
CA ASP A 48 -0.27 -10.60 1.86
C ASP A 48 0.78 -10.68 2.99
N ARG A 49 0.76 -9.75 3.95
CA ARG A 49 1.56 -9.79 5.19
C ARG A 49 0.99 -10.69 6.29
N GLY A 50 -0.18 -11.30 6.07
CA GLY A 50 -0.84 -12.19 7.03
C GLY A 50 -1.67 -11.48 8.11
N TYR A 51 -2.16 -10.27 7.83
CA TYR A 51 -3.18 -9.61 8.65
C TYR A 51 -4.59 -10.05 8.23
N GLY A 52 -5.49 -10.11 9.21
CA GLY A 52 -6.90 -10.39 8.95
C GLY A 52 -7.55 -9.19 8.27
N VAL A 53 -7.91 -9.35 7.00
CA VAL A 53 -8.59 -8.35 6.18
C VAL A 53 -9.82 -9.00 5.56
N ASP A 54 -10.95 -8.29 5.58
CA ASP A 54 -12.19 -8.75 4.95
C ASP A 54 -12.12 -8.54 3.42
N ASP A 55 -12.39 -9.59 2.65
CA ASP A 55 -12.40 -9.54 1.19
C ASP A 55 -13.48 -8.56 0.68
N GLY A 56 -14.58 -8.38 1.42
CA GLY A 56 -15.61 -7.39 1.10
C GLY A 56 -15.08 -5.94 1.11
N GLU A 57 -14.06 -5.63 1.91
CA GLU A 57 -13.43 -4.31 1.88
C GLU A 57 -12.47 -4.12 0.69
N ILE A 58 -11.89 -5.20 0.18
CA ILE A 58 -11.01 -5.18 -1.00
C ILE A 58 -11.85 -5.09 -2.27
N GLU A 59 -12.94 -5.85 -2.35
CA GLU A 59 -13.80 -5.95 -3.54
C GLU A 59 -14.79 -4.79 -3.68
N MET A 60 -14.91 -3.94 -2.65
CA MET A 60 -15.72 -2.73 -2.66
C MET A 60 -15.51 -1.91 -3.94
N SER A 61 -16.60 -1.53 -4.58
CA SER A 61 -16.58 -0.69 -5.78
C SER A 61 -16.26 0.77 -5.45
N LEU A 62 -15.79 1.53 -6.44
CA LEU A 62 -15.54 2.96 -6.28
C LEU A 62 -16.81 3.75 -5.90
N ALA A 63 -17.97 3.35 -6.42
CA ALA A 63 -19.25 3.98 -6.10
C ALA A 63 -19.62 3.76 -4.62
N GLU A 64 -19.53 2.51 -4.14
CA GLU A 64 -19.77 2.18 -2.73
C GLU A 64 -18.77 2.88 -1.81
N PHE A 65 -17.50 2.96 -2.22
CA PHE A 65 -16.48 3.69 -1.49
C PHE A 65 -16.87 5.17 -1.31
N ARG A 66 -17.35 5.83 -2.36
CA ARG A 66 -17.80 7.24 -2.27
C ARG A 66 -19.05 7.41 -1.43
N THR A 67 -20.02 6.51 -1.53
CA THR A 67 -21.18 6.51 -0.65
C THR A 67 -20.78 6.31 0.81
N LYS A 68 -19.83 5.41 1.07
CA LYS A 68 -19.34 5.10 2.42
C LYS A 68 -18.53 6.24 3.00
N PHE A 69 -17.53 6.77 2.29
CA PHE A 69 -16.53 7.70 2.83
C PHE A 69 -16.77 9.17 2.46
N GLY A 70 -17.55 9.44 1.40
CA GLY A 70 -17.83 10.78 0.86
C GLY A 70 -17.08 11.08 -0.44
N GLU A 71 -17.52 12.11 -1.14
CA GLU A 71 -16.98 12.51 -2.46
C GLU A 71 -16.00 13.68 -2.41
N SER A 72 -16.03 14.47 -1.33
CA SER A 72 -15.19 15.65 -1.14
C SER A 72 -14.05 15.37 -0.17
N LEU A 73 -12.84 15.78 -0.54
CA LEU A 73 -11.68 15.73 0.34
C LEU A 73 -11.89 16.63 1.55
N SER A 74 -12.07 16.02 2.71
CA SER A 74 -12.11 16.71 3.99
C SER A 74 -11.25 15.95 5.00
N GLN A 75 -10.78 16.62 6.05
CA GLN A 75 -10.05 15.94 7.13
C GLN A 75 -10.90 14.82 7.75
N ASN A 76 -12.21 15.03 7.86
CA ASN A 76 -13.17 14.00 8.30
C ASN A 76 -13.13 12.76 7.39
N LEU A 77 -13.04 12.92 6.06
CA LEU A 77 -12.88 11.78 5.16
C LEU A 77 -11.59 11.01 5.43
N LEU A 78 -10.46 11.70 5.61
CA LEU A 78 -9.17 11.05 5.90
C LEU A 78 -9.18 10.29 7.24
N ASP A 79 -9.80 10.88 8.26
CA ASP A 79 -9.99 10.23 9.57
C ASP A 79 -10.87 8.98 9.45
N ARG A 80 -11.90 9.00 8.59
CA ARG A 80 -12.75 7.83 8.33
C ARG A 80 -12.07 6.75 7.51
N LEU A 81 -11.05 7.10 6.70
CA LEU A 81 -10.24 6.13 5.97
C LEU A 81 -9.24 5.40 6.87
N ARG A 82 -9.00 5.88 8.10
CA ARG A 82 -8.17 5.20 9.09
C ARG A 82 -8.78 3.85 9.45
N PHE A 83 -7.95 2.81 9.47
CA PHE A 83 -8.37 1.47 9.87
C PHE A 83 -7.23 0.71 10.52
N SER A 84 -7.56 -0.35 11.26
CA SER A 84 -6.58 -1.23 11.89
C SER A 84 -6.87 -2.68 11.56
N ALA A 85 -5.83 -3.49 11.44
CA ALA A 85 -5.93 -4.94 11.27
C ALA A 85 -5.08 -5.66 12.33
N SER A 86 -5.51 -6.85 12.72
CA SER A 86 -4.76 -7.72 13.63
C SER A 86 -4.11 -8.85 12.84
N ARG A 87 -2.93 -9.30 13.25
CA ARG A 87 -2.26 -10.41 12.59
C ARG A 87 -3.02 -11.72 12.83
N VAL A 88 -3.21 -12.54 11.80
CA VAL A 88 -3.96 -13.81 11.92
C VAL A 88 -3.27 -14.77 12.89
N SER A 89 -1.94 -14.87 12.81
CA SER A 89 -1.15 -15.73 13.69
C SER A 89 -1.06 -15.23 15.13
N SER A 90 -1.29 -13.93 15.37
CA SER A 90 -1.05 -13.28 16.67
C SER A 90 -1.92 -12.03 16.82
N PRO A 91 -3.16 -12.15 17.33
CA PRO A 91 -4.12 -11.05 17.39
C PRO A 91 -3.69 -9.84 18.24
N SER A 92 -2.69 -10.01 19.12
CA SER A 92 -2.07 -8.92 19.88
C SER A 92 -1.21 -7.99 19.02
N GLN A 93 -0.72 -8.48 17.87
CA GLN A 93 0.02 -7.67 16.90
C GLN A 93 -0.96 -6.97 15.98
N LYS A 94 -1.15 -5.67 16.23
CA LYS A 94 -2.01 -4.80 15.41
C LYS A 94 -1.17 -3.89 14.52
N VAL A 95 -1.71 -3.59 13.35
CA VAL A 95 -1.23 -2.54 12.46
C VAL A 95 -2.31 -1.48 12.32
N LEU A 96 -1.91 -0.23 12.35
CA LEU A 96 -2.77 0.92 12.12
C LEU A 96 -2.38 1.60 10.82
N VAL A 97 -3.35 1.85 9.95
CA VAL A 97 -3.17 2.59 8.69
C VAL A 97 -3.80 3.96 8.83
N VAL A 98 -3.05 5.01 8.51
CA VAL A 98 -3.50 6.41 8.58
C VAL A 98 -3.23 7.09 7.24
N PHE A 99 -4.27 7.72 6.68
CA PHE A 99 -4.17 8.53 5.47
C PHE A 99 -3.93 9.99 5.86
N CYS A 100 -2.86 10.59 5.34
CA CYS A 100 -2.50 11.97 5.61
C CYS A 100 -3.06 12.91 4.53
N GLY A 101 -3.27 14.17 4.90
CA GLY A 101 -3.71 15.22 3.98
C GLY A 101 -2.67 15.62 2.94
N THR A 102 -3.03 16.62 2.14
CA THR A 102 -2.19 17.19 1.06
C THR A 102 -1.03 18.03 1.57
N ASP A 103 -1.06 18.43 2.84
CA ASP A 103 -0.02 19.23 3.45
C ASP A 103 1.26 18.42 3.68
N GLU A 104 2.40 19.09 3.54
CA GLU A 104 3.70 18.50 3.87
C GLU A 104 3.76 18.13 5.36
N ILE A 105 4.16 16.89 5.68
CA ILE A 105 4.34 16.49 7.08
C ILE A 105 5.64 17.09 7.62
N ARG A 106 5.45 18.06 8.52
CA ARG A 106 6.51 18.71 9.31
C ARG A 106 6.58 18.13 10.71
N LYS A 107 7.64 18.48 11.44
CA LYS A 107 7.90 18.00 12.82
C LYS A 107 6.68 18.16 13.73
N GLN A 108 6.03 19.33 13.73
CA GLN A 108 4.87 19.59 14.59
C GLN A 108 3.69 18.66 14.28
N ALA A 109 3.33 18.51 13.01
CA ALA A 109 2.25 17.62 12.58
C ALA A 109 2.56 16.16 12.93
N MET A 110 3.81 15.73 12.74
CA MET A 110 4.26 14.39 13.12
C MET A 110 4.17 14.19 14.64
N SER A 111 4.62 15.16 15.45
CA SER A 111 4.49 15.10 16.91
C SER A 111 3.04 14.97 17.35
N THR A 112 2.13 15.77 16.78
CA THR A 112 0.69 15.68 17.08
C THR A 112 0.13 14.30 16.70
N LEU A 113 0.51 13.78 15.54
CA LEU A 113 0.06 12.46 15.07
C LEU A 113 0.55 11.34 16.02
N LEU A 114 1.79 11.39 16.48
CA LEU A 114 2.34 10.40 17.42
C LEU A 114 1.62 10.40 18.77
N LEU A 115 1.19 11.57 19.26
CA LEU A 115 0.48 11.71 20.53
C LEU A 115 -0.92 11.07 20.50
N GLN A 116 -1.50 10.86 19.31
CA GLN A 116 -2.80 10.21 19.16
C GLN A 116 -2.76 8.68 19.33
N PHE A 117 -1.57 8.10 19.49
CA PHE A 117 -1.40 6.65 19.59
C PHE A 117 -1.10 6.23 21.02
N SER A 118 -1.87 5.29 21.53
CA SER A 118 -1.68 4.71 22.85
C SER A 118 -0.53 3.72 22.88
N HIS A 119 0.20 3.72 23.99
CA HIS A 119 1.25 2.74 24.29
C HIS A 119 0.63 1.52 25.00
N ASP A 120 0.11 0.56 24.24
CA ASP A 120 -0.45 -0.68 24.79
C ASP A 120 0.64 -1.75 25.06
N GLY A 121 1.84 -1.31 25.45
CA GLY A 121 2.97 -2.18 25.86
C GLY A 121 3.70 -2.93 24.73
N SER A 122 3.07 -3.14 23.57
CA SER A 122 3.73 -3.67 22.35
C SER A 122 4.18 -2.53 21.43
N ARG A 123 5.22 -2.77 20.60
CA ARG A 123 5.70 -1.83 19.58
C ARG A 123 4.65 -1.76 18.44
N PRO A 124 3.76 -0.75 18.38
CA PRO A 124 2.68 -0.76 17.41
C PRO A 124 3.23 -0.44 16.02
N ARG A 125 2.75 -1.15 15.00
CA ARG A 125 3.10 -0.86 13.61
C ARG A 125 2.12 0.13 13.03
N ILE A 126 2.62 1.20 12.45
CA ILE A 126 1.84 2.30 11.88
C ILE A 126 2.26 2.52 10.45
N ILE A 127 1.30 2.48 9.53
CA ILE A 127 1.51 2.76 8.11
C ILE A 127 0.90 4.13 7.82
N LEU A 128 1.74 5.07 7.40
CA LEU A 128 1.33 6.41 6.98
C LEU A 128 1.28 6.47 5.46
N VAL A 129 0.08 6.73 4.92
CA VAL A 129 -0.12 6.98 3.49
C VAL A 129 -0.10 8.48 3.25
N LEU A 130 0.95 8.94 2.56
CA LEU A 130 1.28 10.35 2.37
C LEU A 130 0.84 10.84 0.99
N GLN A 131 0.11 11.93 0.92
CA GLN A 131 -0.18 12.61 -0.36
C GLN A 131 0.92 13.59 -0.78
N ASN A 132 1.74 14.03 0.17
CA ASN A 132 2.86 14.94 -0.04
C ASN A 132 4.09 14.45 0.72
N LYS A 133 5.25 15.04 0.45
CA LYS A 133 6.51 14.64 1.07
C LYS A 133 6.48 14.85 2.59
N MET A 134 7.28 14.04 3.28
CA MET A 134 7.63 14.27 4.68
C MET A 134 9.02 14.92 4.74
N ASN A 135 9.15 15.98 5.53
CA ASN A 135 10.44 16.66 5.66
C ASN A 135 11.46 15.81 6.47
N SER A 136 12.75 16.15 6.38
CA SER A 136 13.83 15.39 7.03
C SER A 136 13.69 15.34 8.55
N HIS A 137 13.25 16.44 9.17
CA HIS A 137 13.05 16.51 10.62
C HIS A 137 11.92 15.59 11.10
N ALA A 138 10.82 15.51 10.36
CA ALA A 138 9.71 14.60 10.65
C ALA A 138 10.12 13.14 10.44
N ARG A 139 10.89 12.84 9.37
CA ARG A 139 11.45 11.50 9.15
C ARG A 139 12.36 11.05 10.28
N LYS A 140 13.24 11.94 10.76
CA LYS A 140 14.11 11.66 11.91
C LYS A 140 13.28 11.37 13.16
N LEU A 141 12.26 12.18 13.44
CA LEU A 141 11.36 11.96 14.58
C LEU A 141 10.60 10.62 14.48
N ALA A 142 10.14 10.25 13.28
CA ALA A 142 9.47 8.98 13.05
C ALA A 142 10.40 7.78 13.33
N ALA A 143 11.65 7.86 12.86
CA ALA A 143 12.66 6.81 13.05
C ALA A 143 13.10 6.65 14.52
N GLU A 144 13.13 7.74 15.29
CA GLU A 144 13.47 7.74 16.72
C GLU A 144 12.28 7.36 17.62
N SER A 145 11.08 7.20 17.06
CA SER A 145 9.89 6.89 17.82
C SER A 145 9.89 5.45 18.35
N SER A 146 9.16 5.22 19.44
CA SER A 146 8.92 3.87 19.94
C SER A 146 8.04 3.04 18.99
N PHE A 147 7.32 3.66 18.06
CA PHE A 147 6.47 2.97 17.09
C PHE A 147 7.30 2.44 15.90
N GLN A 148 6.79 1.42 15.23
CA GLN A 148 7.34 0.99 13.94
C GLN A 148 6.55 1.70 12.83
N ILE A 149 7.14 2.75 12.27
CA ILE A 149 6.46 3.62 11.30
C ILE A 149 6.97 3.33 9.90
N GLU A 150 6.04 2.96 9.02
CA GLU A 150 6.27 2.84 7.59
C GLU A 150 5.57 3.98 6.87
N THR A 151 6.21 4.54 5.84
CA THR A 151 5.64 5.64 5.05
C THR A 151 5.55 5.23 3.59
N PHE A 152 4.39 5.45 2.98
CA PHE A 152 4.15 5.22 1.55
C PHE A 152 3.63 6.50 0.92
N LEU A 153 4.14 6.87 -0.25
CA LEU A 153 3.47 7.88 -1.05
C LEU A 153 2.22 7.27 -1.67
N ILE A 154 1.14 8.04 -1.75
CA ILE A 154 -0.11 7.59 -2.37
C ILE A 154 0.10 7.15 -3.83
N THR A 155 1.05 7.79 -4.52
CA THR A 155 1.45 7.47 -5.90
C THR A 155 1.98 6.05 -6.05
N ASP A 156 2.68 5.55 -5.03
CA ASP A 156 3.29 4.22 -5.03
C ASP A 156 2.25 3.11 -4.77
N LEU A 157 1.07 3.50 -4.27
CA LEU A 157 -0.03 2.59 -3.90
C LEU A 157 -1.17 2.57 -4.92
N LEU A 158 -1.09 3.36 -6.00
CA LEU A 158 -2.15 3.39 -7.02
C LEU A 158 -2.28 2.06 -7.77
N VAL A 159 -1.19 1.28 -7.83
CA VAL A 159 -1.15 -0.04 -8.45
C VAL A 159 -0.42 -0.99 -7.51
N ASN A 160 -0.99 -2.17 -7.29
CA ASN A 160 -0.31 -3.21 -6.54
C ASN A 160 0.82 -3.82 -7.39
N ILE A 161 2.07 -3.55 -7.00
CA ILE A 161 3.28 -4.02 -7.68
C ILE A 161 3.41 -5.55 -7.69
N THR A 162 2.80 -6.27 -6.73
CA THR A 162 2.92 -7.74 -6.66
C THR A 162 2.14 -8.45 -7.76
N LYS A 163 1.17 -7.77 -8.37
CA LYS A 163 0.31 -8.29 -9.44
C LYS A 163 0.84 -8.03 -10.84
N HIS A 164 2.03 -7.42 -10.96
CA HIS A 164 2.62 -7.13 -12.24
C HIS A 164 3.12 -8.40 -12.94
N LEU A 165 2.79 -8.57 -14.23
CA LEU A 165 3.07 -9.79 -15.00
C LEU A 165 4.55 -10.22 -15.00
N LEU A 166 5.47 -9.27 -15.12
CA LEU A 166 6.91 -9.55 -15.18
C LEU A 166 7.57 -9.73 -13.81
N LEU A 167 6.79 -9.66 -12.72
CA LEU A 167 7.35 -9.75 -11.39
C LEU A 167 7.57 -11.22 -11.00
N PRO A 168 8.78 -11.61 -10.54
CA PRO A 168 8.99 -12.94 -10.00
C PRO A 168 8.18 -13.14 -8.70
N LYS A 169 7.99 -14.41 -8.32
CA LYS A 169 7.34 -14.77 -7.05
C LYS A 169 8.31 -14.52 -5.90
N HIS A 170 7.84 -13.81 -4.87
CA HIS A 170 8.60 -13.47 -3.69
C HIS A 170 8.03 -14.19 -2.47
N GLU A 171 8.88 -14.92 -1.75
CA GLU A 171 8.53 -15.63 -0.52
C GLU A 171 9.43 -15.17 0.62
N ILE A 172 8.85 -14.80 1.75
CA ILE A 172 9.58 -14.36 2.94
C ILE A 172 9.97 -15.61 3.73
N LEU A 173 11.25 -15.77 4.02
CA LEU A 173 11.71 -16.90 4.83
C LEU A 173 11.46 -16.62 6.32
N THR A 174 11.01 -17.64 7.03
CA THR A 174 10.95 -17.61 8.50
C THR A 174 12.36 -17.60 9.09
N PRO A 175 12.54 -17.15 10.35
CA PRO A 175 13.85 -17.17 11.01
C PRO A 175 14.50 -18.55 11.06
N GLN A 176 13.69 -19.62 11.14
CA GLN A 176 14.17 -21.00 11.14
C GLN A 176 14.67 -21.40 9.75
N GLU A 177 13.86 -21.19 8.71
CA GLU A 177 14.25 -21.46 7.32
C GLU A 177 15.48 -20.66 6.89
N GLN A 178 15.59 -19.41 7.35
CA GLN A 178 16.75 -18.57 7.10
C GLN A 178 18.02 -19.19 7.72
N GLN A 179 17.97 -19.66 8.97
CA GLN A 179 19.11 -20.31 9.62
C GLN A 179 19.48 -21.61 8.91
N ASP A 180 18.50 -22.41 8.53
CA ASP A 180 18.73 -23.69 7.86
C ASP A 180 19.30 -23.49 6.45
N LEU A 181 18.86 -22.46 5.72
CA LEU A 181 19.43 -22.07 4.43
C LEU A 181 20.90 -21.66 4.57
N LEU A 182 21.22 -20.80 5.54
CA LEU A 182 22.58 -20.34 5.77
C LEU A 182 23.51 -21.49 6.17
N LYS A 183 23.03 -22.43 6.99
CA LYS A 183 23.78 -23.65 7.34
C LYS A 183 23.98 -24.56 6.14
N LYS A 184 22.93 -24.78 5.33
CA LYS A 184 22.98 -25.65 4.15
C LYS A 184 23.96 -25.15 3.09
N LEU A 185 24.03 -23.83 2.92
CA LEU A 185 24.92 -23.19 1.96
C LEU A 185 26.31 -22.87 2.54
N ASP A 186 26.50 -22.99 3.86
CA ASP A 186 27.69 -22.58 4.60
C ASP A 186 28.15 -21.14 4.26
N VAL A 187 27.19 -20.21 4.23
CA VAL A 187 27.42 -18.79 3.88
C VAL A 187 26.99 -17.85 4.99
N LYS A 188 27.69 -16.71 5.08
CA LYS A 188 27.29 -15.60 5.94
C LYS A 188 26.25 -14.72 5.23
N PRO A 189 25.32 -14.07 5.96
CA PRO A 189 24.37 -13.14 5.37
C PRO A 189 25.01 -12.04 4.50
N SER A 190 26.24 -11.62 4.83
CA SER A 190 26.99 -10.60 4.10
C SER A 190 27.47 -11.02 2.70
N GLN A 191 27.55 -12.33 2.45
CA GLN A 191 27.95 -12.95 1.17
C GLN A 191 26.76 -13.17 0.24
N MET A 192 25.53 -13.06 0.74
CA MET A 192 24.32 -13.22 -0.05
C MET A 192 24.13 -12.04 -1.02
N PRO A 193 23.54 -12.28 -2.21
CA PRO A 193 23.09 -11.20 -3.07
C PRO A 193 22.19 -10.23 -2.29
N ARG A 194 22.39 -8.92 -2.50
CA ARG A 194 21.77 -7.89 -1.68
C ARG A 194 20.51 -7.32 -2.35
N ILE A 195 19.56 -6.89 -1.54
CA ILE A 195 18.45 -6.03 -1.94
C ILE A 195 18.38 -4.84 -0.99
N LEU A 196 18.06 -3.66 -1.54
CA LEU A 196 18.02 -2.43 -0.75
C LEU A 196 16.76 -2.40 0.12
N GLU A 197 16.88 -1.88 1.34
CA GLU A 197 15.72 -1.53 2.19
C GLU A 197 14.72 -0.60 1.48
N THR A 198 15.20 0.21 0.54
CA THR A 198 14.36 1.14 -0.24
C THR A 198 13.60 0.50 -1.39
N ASP A 199 13.88 -0.77 -1.72
CA ASP A 199 13.23 -1.51 -2.80
C ASP A 199 11.72 -1.61 -2.56
N ALA A 200 10.93 -1.51 -3.64
CA ALA A 200 9.48 -1.50 -3.55
C ALA A 200 8.91 -2.79 -2.94
N ILE A 201 9.50 -3.95 -3.24
CA ILE A 201 9.08 -5.25 -2.69
C ILE A 201 9.44 -5.38 -1.22
N VAL A 202 10.63 -4.90 -0.85
CA VAL A 202 11.07 -4.86 0.56
C VAL A 202 10.12 -3.99 1.39
N LYS A 203 9.78 -2.80 0.90
CA LYS A 203 8.78 -1.93 1.52
C LYS A 203 7.41 -2.57 1.55
N TYR A 204 6.97 -3.21 0.46
CA TYR A 204 5.66 -3.85 0.36
C TYR A 204 5.46 -4.92 1.42
N TYR A 205 6.44 -5.79 1.64
CA TYR A 205 6.36 -6.82 2.68
C TYR A 205 6.82 -6.34 4.07
N GLY A 206 7.36 -5.13 4.18
CA GLY A 206 7.84 -4.55 5.43
C GLY A 206 9.04 -5.31 6.00
N LEU A 207 9.96 -5.75 5.13
CA LEU A 207 11.14 -6.51 5.53
C LEU A 207 12.20 -5.62 6.19
N GLU A 208 12.87 -6.17 7.19
CA GLU A 208 13.91 -5.51 7.97
C GLU A 208 15.31 -5.98 7.54
N LYS A 209 16.33 -5.18 7.87
CA LYS A 209 17.73 -5.51 7.56
C LYS A 209 18.12 -6.88 8.10
N GLY A 210 18.80 -7.67 7.26
CA GLY A 210 19.24 -9.02 7.57
C GLY A 210 18.19 -10.11 7.31
N GLN A 211 16.94 -9.77 6.99
CA GLN A 211 15.97 -10.76 6.51
C GLN A 211 16.31 -11.22 5.10
N ILE A 212 16.00 -12.48 4.80
CA ILE A 212 16.25 -13.10 3.51
C ILE A 212 14.91 -13.39 2.83
N LEU A 213 14.81 -13.00 1.57
CA LEU A 213 13.68 -13.31 0.72
C LEU A 213 14.11 -14.25 -0.41
N LYS A 214 13.24 -15.21 -0.72
CA LYS A 214 13.40 -16.13 -1.85
C LYS A 214 12.68 -15.54 -3.05
N VAL A 215 13.38 -15.48 -4.17
CA VAL A 215 12.87 -15.00 -5.46
C VAL A 215 12.83 -16.17 -6.42
N THR A 216 11.65 -16.47 -6.95
CA THR A 216 11.45 -17.53 -7.95
C THR A 216 11.07 -16.89 -9.28
N TYR A 217 11.93 -17.06 -10.27
CA TYR A 217 11.71 -16.62 -11.65
C TYR A 217 11.13 -17.78 -12.46
N GLU A 218 10.05 -17.51 -13.17
CA GLU A 218 9.55 -18.43 -14.19
C GLU A 218 10.51 -18.36 -15.38
N GLY A 219 11.29 -19.43 -15.57
CA GLY A 219 12.24 -19.52 -16.67
C GLY A 219 11.56 -19.86 -18.00
N PRO A 220 12.29 -19.82 -19.12
CA PRO A 220 11.82 -20.36 -20.39
C PRO A 220 11.38 -21.82 -20.22
N SER A 221 10.40 -22.26 -21.01
CA SER A 221 9.79 -23.59 -20.92
C SER A 221 10.79 -24.76 -20.94
N SER A 222 12.01 -24.53 -21.45
CA SER A 222 13.09 -25.52 -21.54
C SER A 222 13.91 -25.73 -20.26
N THR A 223 13.98 -24.76 -19.35
CA THR A 223 15.00 -24.73 -18.28
C THR A 223 14.40 -24.84 -16.87
N GLY A 224 13.09 -24.70 -16.75
CA GLY A 224 12.39 -24.72 -15.47
C GLY A 224 12.57 -23.44 -14.63
N PRO A 225 11.98 -23.39 -13.43
CA PRO A 225 12.03 -22.21 -12.58
C PRO A 225 13.45 -22.00 -12.00
N PHE A 226 13.88 -20.74 -11.96
CA PHE A 226 15.15 -20.34 -11.36
C PHE A 226 14.91 -19.69 -9.99
N VAL A 227 15.57 -20.20 -8.95
CA VAL A 227 15.42 -19.71 -7.57
C VAL A 227 16.71 -19.03 -7.10
N THR A 228 16.57 -17.84 -6.53
CA THR A 228 17.66 -17.11 -5.87
C THR A 228 17.21 -16.57 -4.53
N TYR A 229 18.17 -16.30 -3.64
CA TYR A 229 17.92 -15.72 -2.32
C TYR A 229 18.60 -14.37 -2.22
N ARG A 230 17.92 -13.37 -1.66
CA ARG A 230 18.47 -12.02 -1.46
C ARG A 230 18.32 -11.57 -0.01
N CYS A 231 19.36 -10.93 0.51
CA CYS A 231 19.41 -10.39 1.88
C CYS A 231 19.16 -8.88 1.87
N VAL A 232 18.30 -8.41 2.76
CA VAL A 232 17.97 -6.97 2.91
C VAL A 232 19.12 -6.25 3.64
N MET A 233 19.58 -5.13 3.08
CA MET A 233 20.65 -4.30 3.60
C MET A 233 20.20 -2.85 3.83
#